data_AF-A0A919X7S6-F1
#
_entry.id   AF-A0A919X7S6-F1
#
_cell.length_a   1.000
_cell.length_b   1.000
_cell.length_c   1.000
_cell.angle_alpha   90.00
_cell.angle_beta   90.00
_cell.angle_gamma   90.00
#
_symmetry.space_group_name_H-M   'P 1'
#
loop_
_entity.id
_entity.type
_entity.pdbx_description
1 polymer ?
#
loop_
_entity_poly.entity_id
_entity_poly.type
_entity_poly.pdbx_seq_one_letter_code
_entity_poly.pdbx_strand_id
1 'polypeptide(L)' 'MKAHYIIGIIVVAIIVLVIEWKRINKSLKKEKIVMIIFLTMSIILSIALAYFPELLGPSDLVHKVFSPFGRLFKL' A
#
# COMPACT_ATOMS: atom_id res chain seq x y z
N MET A 1 16.73 -12.71 -10.43
CA MET A 1 15.96 -11.76 -11.28
C MET A 1 14.83 -11.17 -10.44
N LYS A 2 14.69 -9.84 -10.36
CA LYS A 2 13.69 -9.15 -9.48
C LYS A 2 12.21 -9.37 -9.86
N ALA A 3 11.93 -10.15 -10.91
CA ALA A 3 10.58 -10.41 -11.43
C ALA A 3 9.64 -11.10 -10.43
N HIS A 4 10.16 -11.92 -9.51
CA HIS A 4 9.35 -12.61 -8.49
C HIS A 4 8.69 -11.64 -7.51
N TYR A 5 9.31 -10.50 -7.20
CA TYR A 5 8.69 -9.44 -6.39
C TYR A 5 7.48 -8.83 -7.08
N ILE A 6 7.58 -8.56 -8.38
CA ILE A 6 6.48 -8.00 -9.17
C ILE A 6 5.29 -8.97 -9.20
N ILE A 7 5.56 -10.26 -9.37
CA ILE A 7 4.52 -11.31 -9.33
C ILE A 7 3.82 -11.29 -7.97
N GLY A 8 4.56 -11.25 -6.86
CA GLY A 8 3.98 -11.15 -5.52
C GLY A 8 3.11 -9.92 -5.33
N ILE A 9 3.59 -8.75 -5.77
CA ILE A 9 2.84 -7.48 -5.69
C ILE A 9 1.52 -7.58 -6.47
N ILE A 10 1.56 -8.12 -7.69
CA ILE A 10 0.35 -8.26 -8.53
C ILE A 10 -0.64 -9.26 -7.93
N VAL A 11 -0.16 -10.40 -7.40
CA VAL A 11 -1.04 -11.38 -6.74
C VAL A 11 -1.77 -10.75 -5.55
N VAL A 12 -1.05 -10.03 -4.69
CA VAL A 12 -1.66 -9.33 -3.54
C VAL A 12 -2.64 -8.27 -4.01
N ALA A 13 -2.29 -7.48 -5.03
CA ALA A 13 -3.17 -6.46 -5.57
C ALA A 13 -4.49 -7.03 -6.12
N ILE A 14 -4.43 -8.19 -6.80
CA ILE A 14 -5.62 -8.89 -7.29
C ILE A 14 -6.49 -9.38 -6.12
N ILE A 15 -5.88 -9.94 -5.07
CA ILE A 15 -6.61 -10.40 -3.88
C ILE A 15 -7.36 -9.22 -3.23
N VAL A 16 -6.67 -8.09 -3.00
CA VAL A 16 -7.27 -6.88 -2.43
C VAL A 16 -8.42 -6.39 -3.31
N LEU A 17 -8.20 -6.31 -4.63
CA LEU A 17 -9.22 -5.88 -5.58
C LEU A 17 -10.45 -6.78 -5.53
N VAL A 18 -10.31 -8.10 -5.49
CA VAL A 18 -11.44 -9.04 -5.42
C VAL A 18 -12.20 -8.92 -4.10
N ILE A 19 -11.49 -8.81 -2.98
CA ILE A 19 -12.10 -8.68 -1.64
C ILE A 19 -12.89 -7.37 -1.56
N GLU A 20 -12.25 -6.25 -1.87
CA GLU A 20 -12.88 -4.93 -1.77
C GLU A 20 -13.99 -4.74 -2.82
N TRP A 21 -13.85 -5.31 -4.02
CA TRP A 21 -14.93 -5.26 -5.02
C TRP A 21 -16.17 -6.04 -4.62
N LYS A 22 -16.01 -7.14 -3.85
CA LYS A 22 -17.15 -7.87 -3.27
C LYS A 22 -17.76 -7.13 -2.08
N ARG A 23 -16.95 -6.37 -1.34
CA ARG A 23 -17.34 -5.63 -0.14
C ARG A 23 -18.06 -4.32 -0.47
N ILE A 24 -17.61 -3.60 -1.50
CA ILE A 24 -18.19 -2.33 -1.92
C ILE A 24 -19.54 -2.59 -2.59
N ASN A 25 -20.57 -1.92 -2.08
CA ASN A 25 -21.92 -2.02 -2.63
C ASN A 25 -21.92 -1.52 -4.09
N LYS A 26 -22.49 -2.31 -5.01
CA LYS A 26 -22.38 -2.07 -6.46
C LYS A 26 -22.86 -0.68 -6.92
N SER A 27 -23.70 -0.01 -6.12
CA SER A 27 -24.24 1.32 -6.38
C SER A 27 -23.26 2.48 -6.12
N LEU A 28 -22.22 2.28 -5.29
CA LEU A 28 -21.32 3.36 -4.85
C LEU A 28 -20.11 3.48 -5.79
N LYS A 29 -20.31 4.12 -6.94
CA LYS A 29 -19.25 4.35 -7.95
C LYS A 29 -18.05 5.13 -7.40
N LYS A 30 -18.25 6.03 -6.45
CA LYS A 30 -17.17 6.85 -5.85
C LYS A 30 -16.18 6.00 -5.04
N GLU A 31 -16.67 5.02 -4.27
CA GLU A 31 -15.80 4.15 -3.46
C GLU A 31 -14.90 3.28 -4.34
N LYS A 32 -15.43 2.78 -5.47
CA LYS A 32 -14.61 2.04 -6.45
C LYS A 32 -13.47 2.86 -7.03
N ILE A 33 -13.71 4.15 -7.29
CA ILE A 33 -12.68 5.06 -7.79
C ILE A 33 -11.59 5.26 -6.73
N VAL A 34 -11.98 5.53 -5.48
CA VAL A 34 -11.02 5.69 -4.37
C VAL A 34 -10.20 4.41 -4.18
N MET A 35 -10.84 3.24 -4.21
CA MET A 35 -10.16 1.95 -4.13
C MET A 35 -9.11 1.78 -5.24
N ILE A 36 -9.46 2.07 -6.49
CA ILE A 36 -8.53 1.95 -7.63
C ILE A 36 -7.35 2.94 -7.48
N ILE A 37 -7.61 4.17 -7.03
CA ILE A 37 -6.56 5.17 -6.80
C ILE A 37 -5.60 4.69 -5.71
N PHE A 38 -6.12 4.24 -4.56
CA PHE A 38 -5.28 3.76 -3.47
C PHE A 38 -4.50 2.49 -3.85
N LEU A 39 -5.12 1.58 -4.60
CA LEU A 39 -4.48 0.35 -5.04
C LEU A 39 -3.36 0.63 -6.05
N THR A 40 -3.59 1.53 -7.01
CA THR A 40 -2.55 1.94 -7.97
C THR A 40 -1.39 2.65 -7.30
N MET A 41 -1.65 3.57 -6.35
CA MET A 41 -0.58 4.18 -5.54
C MET A 41 0.22 3.13 -4.75
N SER A 42 -0.46 2.13 -4.18
CA SER A 42 0.20 1.06 -3.41
C SER A 42 1.09 0.18 -4.29
N ILE A 43 0.66 -0.13 -5.52
CA ILE A 43 1.46 -0.88 -6.49
C ILE A 43 2.70 -0.07 -6.90
N ILE A 44 2.54 1.21 -7.24
CA ILE A 44 3.65 2.09 -7.62
C ILE A 44 4.69 2.14 -6.49
N LEU A 45 4.22 2.36 -5.25
CA LEU A 45 5.09 2.41 -4.09
C LEU A 45 5.82 1.09 -3.85
N SER A 46 5.12 -0.04 -3.99
CA SER A 46 5.71 -1.38 -3.80
C SER A 46 6.78 -1.69 -4.85
N ILE A 47 6.55 -1.31 -6.11
CA ILE A 47 7.53 -1.45 -7.19
C ILE A 47 8.74 -0.55 -6.90
N ALA A 48 8.51 0.71 -6.51
CA ALA A 48 9.60 1.63 -6.16
C ALA A 48 10.49 1.04 -5.06
N LEU A 49 9.93 0.51 -3.98
CA LEU A 49 10.68 -0.16 -2.92
C LEU A 49 11.43 -1.42 -3.39
N ALA A 50 10.80 -2.25 -4.23
CA ALA A 50 11.43 -3.47 -4.73
C ALA A 50 12.68 -3.18 -5.59
N TYR A 51 12.69 -2.05 -6.30
CA TYR A 51 13.83 -1.62 -7.10
C TYR A 51 14.83 -0.76 -6.34
N PHE A 52 14.36 0.07 -5.41
CA PHE A 52 15.12 0.97 -4.55
C PHE A 52 14.90 0.60 -3.08
N PRO A 53 15.54 -0.48 -2.58
CA PRO A 53 15.35 -0.95 -1.20
C PRO A 53 15.92 0.00 -0.14
N GLU A 54 16.68 1.01 -0.56
CA GLU A 54 17.18 2.10 0.29
C GLU A 54 16.09 3.15 0.59
N LEU A 55 14.96 3.13 -0.12
CA LEU A 55 13.80 3.92 0.23
C LEU A 55 13.16 3.34 1.49
N LEU A 56 12.99 4.20 2.50
CA LEU A 56 12.28 3.89 3.74
C LEU A 56 10.93 3.25 3.42
N GLY A 57 10.66 2.09 4.01
CA GLY A 57 9.39 1.42 3.85
C GLY A 57 8.22 2.27 4.35
N PRO A 58 6.98 2.03 3.92
CA PRO A 58 5.82 2.72 4.47
C PRO A 58 5.73 2.58 6.00
N SER A 59 6.13 1.43 6.55
CA SER A 59 6.28 1.22 8.01
C SER A 59 7.35 2.12 8.62
N ASP A 60 8.49 2.30 7.94
CA ASP A 60 9.61 3.11 8.41
C ASP A 60 9.30 4.61 8.34
N LEU A 61 8.53 5.03 7.32
CA LEU A 61 8.02 6.39 7.20
C LEU A 61 7.05 6.72 8.33
N VAL A 62 6.11 5.81 8.64
CA VAL A 62 5.25 5.94 9.82
C VAL A 62 6.11 6.03 11.08
N HIS A 63 7.08 5.14 11.26
CA HIS A 63 7.97 5.21 12.43
C HIS A 63 8.74 6.52 12.52
N LYS A 64 9.21 7.08 11.40
CA LYS A 64 9.96 8.34 11.35
C LYS A 64 9.09 9.55 11.66
N VAL A 65 7.84 9.57 11.19
CA VAL A 65 6.87 10.63 11.47
C VAL A 65 6.39 10.58 12.92
N PHE A 66 6.20 9.38 13.47
CA PHE A 66 5.65 9.18 14.82
C PHE A 66 6.72 9.05 15.93
N SER A 67 7.99 8.82 15.60
CA SER A 67 9.13 8.78 16.56
C SER A 67 9.26 10.04 17.44
N PRO A 68 9.05 11.27 16.93
CA PRO A 68 9.06 12.47 17.76
C PRO A 68 7.90 12.48 18.77
N PHE A 69 6.73 11.96 18.39
CA PHE A 69 5.55 11.92 19.25
C PHE A 69 5.69 10.88 20.37
N GLY A 70 6.27 9.70 20.10
CA GLY A 70 6.57 8.71 21.15
C GLY A 70 7.48 9.28 22.25
N ARG A 71 8.46 10.10 21.87
CA ARG A 71 9.33 10.82 22.81
C ARG A 71 8.59 11.89 23.62
N LEU A 72 7.62 12.56 23.02
CA LEU A 72 6.78 13.58 23.66
C LEU A 72 5.80 12.97 24.68
N PHE A 73 5.26 11.80 24.40
CA PHE A 73 4.25 11.16 25.23
C PHE A 73 4.79 10.17 26.28
N LYS A 74 6.12 10.00 26.40
CA LYS A 74 6.75 9.01 27.31
C LYS A 74 6.08 7.63 27.24
N LEU A 75 5.87 7.13 26.02
CA LEU A 75 5.56 5.72 25.75
C LEU A 75 6.85 4.95 25.48
#